data_AF-A0A7V6CZV7-F1
#
_entry.id   AF-A0A7V6CZV7-F1
#
_cell.length_a   1.000
_cell.length_b   1.000
_cell.length_c   1.000
_cell.angle_alpha   90.00
_cell.angle_beta   90.00
_cell.angle_gamma   90.00
#
_symmetry.space_group_name_H-M   'P 1'
#
loop_
_entity.id
_entity.type
_entity.pdbx_description
1 polymer ?
#
loop_
_entity_poly.entity_id
_entity_poly.type
_entity_poly.pdbx_seq_one_letter_code
_entity_poly.pdbx_strand_id
1 'polypeptide(L)'
;MRHRANSSKIKYEHRMIPGLREFLEKIENWQEIKTIIPGKIKSVKTAFSNLIFVCQYETATGFKCFAKSKRSIQEVFIVTNNKKALIARLEKLCKNNNYS
;
A
#
# COMPACT_ATOMS: atom_id res chain seq x y z
N MET A 1 3.44 19.50 -24.72
CA MET A 1 3.32 19.30 -23.26
C MET A 1 3.95 17.96 -22.91
N ARG A 2 5.18 17.95 -22.38
CA ARG A 2 5.96 16.73 -22.08
C ARG A 2 5.39 16.06 -20.83
N HIS A 3 4.80 14.88 -20.98
CA HIS A 3 4.48 14.00 -19.85
C HIS A 3 5.77 13.74 -19.06
N ARG A 4 5.80 14.06 -17.76
CA ARG A 4 6.91 13.65 -16.87
C ARG A 4 6.92 12.13 -16.79
N ALA A 5 7.71 11.50 -17.65
CA ALA A 5 8.10 10.11 -17.49
C ALA A 5 8.98 10.00 -16.24
N ASN A 6 8.74 8.98 -15.41
CA ASN A 6 9.63 8.50 -14.32
C ASN A 6 9.67 9.27 -13.00
N SER A 7 8.54 9.77 -12.48
CA SER A 7 8.42 9.89 -11.01
C SER A 7 7.65 8.70 -10.48
N SER A 8 8.24 7.96 -9.54
CA SER A 8 7.54 6.92 -8.80
C SER A 8 6.19 7.43 -8.27
N LYS A 9 5.16 6.59 -8.33
CA LYS A 9 3.87 6.85 -7.70
C LYS A 9 3.97 6.75 -6.19
N ILE A 10 5.04 6.16 -5.65
CA ILE A 10 5.31 6.03 -4.22
C ILE A 10 6.03 7.28 -3.71
N LYS A 11 5.53 7.82 -2.59
CA LYS A 11 6.19 8.89 -1.84
C LYS A 11 7.26 8.32 -0.90
N TYR A 12 8.47 8.10 -1.44
CA TYR A 12 9.62 7.51 -0.74
C TYR A 12 10.20 8.38 0.37
N GLU A 13 9.81 9.65 0.45
CA GLU A 13 10.24 10.56 1.50
C GLU A 13 9.75 10.10 2.89
N HIS A 14 8.77 9.19 2.94
CA HIS A 14 8.27 8.59 4.16
C HIS A 14 9.02 7.30 4.51
N ARG A 15 9.38 7.16 5.80
CA ARG A 15 9.88 5.89 6.35
C ARG A 15 8.85 4.78 6.10
N MET A 16 9.33 3.58 5.81
CA MET A 16 8.49 2.39 5.57
C MET A 16 8.85 1.25 6.52
N ILE A 17 7.85 0.50 6.98
CA ILE A 17 8.07 -0.71 7.78
C ILE A 17 8.69 -1.83 6.92
N PRO A 18 9.38 -2.82 7.54
CA PRO A 18 10.03 -3.89 6.79
C PRO A 18 9.06 -4.67 5.88
N GLY A 19 9.46 -4.89 4.63
CA GLY A 19 8.67 -5.59 3.60
C GLY A 19 7.68 -4.70 2.86
N LEU A 20 7.34 -3.51 3.37
CA LEU A 20 6.35 -2.64 2.74
C LEU A 20 6.86 -2.09 1.41
N ARG A 21 8.14 -1.70 1.33
CA ARG A 21 8.71 -1.11 0.11
C ARG A 21 8.58 -2.06 -1.08
N GLU A 22 9.02 -3.30 -0.90
CA GLU A 22 9.01 -4.33 -1.92
C GLU A 22 7.57 -4.65 -2.36
N PHE A 23 6.63 -4.63 -1.42
CA PHE A 23 5.20 -4.79 -1.73
C PHE A 23 4.65 -3.61 -2.56
N LEU A 24 4.97 -2.37 -2.18
CA LEU A 24 4.48 -1.18 -2.89
C LEU A 24 5.05 -1.09 -4.31
N GLU A 25 6.33 -1.39 -4.50
CA GLU A 25 6.98 -1.42 -5.82
C GLU A 25 6.35 -2.46 -6.76
N LYS A 26 5.88 -3.60 -6.22
CA LYS A 26 5.14 -4.62 -7.00
C LYS A 26 3.79 -4.13 -7.51
N ILE A 27 3.08 -3.32 -6.73
CA ILE A 27 1.74 -2.83 -7.10
C ILE A 27 1.78 -1.49 -7.82
N GLU A 28 2.86 -0.72 -7.71
CA GLU A 28 3.01 0.63 -8.25
C GLU A 28 2.63 0.74 -9.74
N ASN A 29 3.04 -0.24 -10.54
CA ASN A 29 2.82 -0.26 -11.98
C ASN A 29 1.37 -0.55 -12.39
N TRP A 30 0.47 -0.78 -11.44
CA TRP A 30 -0.95 -0.99 -11.72
C TRP A 30 -1.59 0.30 -12.24
N GLN A 31 -2.37 0.19 -13.30
CA GLN A 31 -2.99 1.32 -13.99
C GLN A 31 -4.04 2.02 -13.12
N GLU A 32 -4.64 1.28 -12.20
CA GLU A 32 -5.62 1.76 -11.23
C GLU A 32 -4.99 2.68 -10.18
N ILE A 33 -3.69 2.55 -9.92
CA ILE A 33 -2.96 3.35 -8.94
C ILE A 33 -2.45 4.63 -9.56
N LYS A 34 -2.82 5.77 -8.96
CA LYS A 34 -2.26 7.08 -9.31
C LYS A 34 -1.09 7.46 -8.42
N THR A 35 -1.27 7.29 -7.11
CA THR A 35 -0.29 7.68 -6.09
C THR A 35 -0.42 6.77 -4.88
N ILE A 36 0.71 6.46 -4.23
CA ILE A 36 0.80 5.71 -2.99
C ILE A 36 1.53 6.59 -1.97
N ILE A 37 0.90 6.80 -0.82
CA ILE A 37 1.39 7.68 0.23
C ILE A 37 1.53 6.85 1.51
N PRO A 38 2.77 6.44 1.88
CA PRO A 38 3.02 5.86 3.19
C PRO A 38 2.77 6.90 4.28
N GLY A 39 2.01 6.52 5.28
CA GLY A 39 1.59 7.38 6.37
C GLY A 39 2.24 7.00 7.70
N LYS A 40 1.50 7.28 8.78
CA LYS A 40 1.96 7.11 10.16
C LYS A 40 2.33 5.66 10.46
N ILE A 41 3.48 5.48 11.12
CA ILE A 41 3.91 4.22 11.72
C ILE A 41 3.52 4.22 13.20
N LYS A 42 2.97 3.12 13.69
CA LYS A 42 2.62 2.86 15.08
C LYS A 42 3.25 1.55 15.53
N SER A 43 3.88 1.55 16.71
CA SER A 43 4.34 0.32 17.35
C SER A 43 3.18 -0.41 18.02
N VAL A 44 3.20 -1.74 17.97
CA VAL A 44 2.20 -2.61 18.61
C VAL A 44 2.87 -3.71 19.44
N LYS A 45 2.14 -4.24 20.43
CA LYS A 45 2.65 -5.30 21.31
C LYS A 45 2.77 -6.64 20.58
N THR A 46 1.80 -6.95 19.73
CA THR A 46 1.77 -8.18 18.92
C THR A 46 2.82 -8.13 17.83
N ALA A 47 3.55 -9.22 17.64
CA ALA A 47 4.48 -9.38 16.53
C ALA A 47 3.81 -10.10 15.35
N PHE A 48 4.03 -9.61 14.14
CA PHE A 48 3.66 -10.26 12.88
C PHE A 48 4.90 -10.92 12.28
N SER A 49 4.77 -12.19 11.88
CA SER A 49 5.87 -12.96 11.27
C SER A 49 6.20 -12.48 9.86
N ASN A 50 5.19 -12.07 9.09
CA ASN A 50 5.31 -11.58 7.72
C ASN A 50 4.64 -10.20 7.56
N LEU A 51 4.83 -9.60 6.38
CA LEU A 51 4.05 -8.42 6.00
C LEU A 51 2.59 -8.81 5.78
N ILE A 52 1.66 -8.09 6.40
CA ILE A 52 0.23 -8.22 6.18
C ILE A 52 -0.28 -6.90 5.63
N PHE A 53 -1.00 -6.92 4.50
CA PHE A 53 -1.53 -5.71 3.87
C PHE A 53 -3.06 -5.77 3.77
N VAL A 54 -3.75 -4.90 4.51
CA VAL A 54 -5.20 -4.92 4.68
C VAL A 54 -5.82 -3.62 4.20
N CYS A 55 -6.74 -3.70 3.23
CA CYS A 55 -7.61 -2.58 2.87
C CYS A 55 -8.62 -2.32 3.99
N GLN A 56 -8.78 -1.05 4.39
CA GLN A 56 -9.60 -0.68 5.54
C GLN A 56 -10.91 -0.03 5.11
N TYR A 57 -10.83 1.20 4.59
CA TYR A 57 -12.00 1.96 4.19
C TYR A 57 -11.68 2.90 3.04
N GLU A 58 -12.71 3.24 2.27
CA GLU A 58 -12.60 4.20 1.19
C GLU A 58 -12.42 5.62 1.71
N THR A 59 -11.64 6.40 0.96
CA THR A 59 -11.51 7.85 1.14
C THR A 59 -12.10 8.56 -0.07
N ALA A 60 -12.20 9.89 -0.03
CA ALA A 60 -12.70 10.68 -1.16
C ALA A 60 -11.92 10.41 -2.45
N THR A 61 -10.59 10.26 -2.36
CA THR A 61 -9.69 10.13 -3.52
C THR A 61 -9.17 8.71 -3.76
N GLY A 62 -9.60 7.73 -2.96
CA GLY A 62 -9.08 6.37 -3.03
C GLY A 62 -9.44 5.55 -1.80
N PHE A 63 -8.46 4.97 -1.11
CA PHE A 63 -8.70 4.22 0.13
C PHE A 63 -7.48 4.18 1.04
N LYS A 64 -7.74 3.85 2.31
CA LYS A 64 -6.72 3.63 3.32
C LYS A 64 -6.49 2.13 3.52
N CYS A 65 -5.23 1.76 3.68
CA CYS A 65 -4.77 0.43 4.04
C CYS A 65 -3.92 0.47 5.30
N PHE A 66 -3.75 -0.68 5.93
CA PHE A 66 -2.70 -0.94 6.90
C PHE A 66 -1.72 -1.96 6.36
N ALA A 67 -0.44 -1.64 6.46
CA ALA A 67 0.65 -2.59 6.40
C ALA A 67 1.04 -2.97 7.83
N LYS A 68 1.21 -4.25 8.13
CA LYS A 68 1.61 -4.74 9.45
C LYS A 68 2.82 -5.64 9.28
N SER A 69 3.87 -5.43 10.07
CA SER A 69 5.11 -6.22 9.99
C SER A 69 5.87 -6.12 11.31
N LYS A 70 6.38 -7.24 11.82
CA LYS A 70 7.03 -7.33 13.14
C LYS A 70 6.14 -6.66 14.20
N ARG A 71 6.66 -5.68 14.96
CA ARG A 71 5.90 -4.94 15.98
C ARG A 71 5.41 -3.58 15.49
N SER A 72 5.17 -3.42 14.19
CA SER A 72 4.78 -2.14 13.59
C SER A 72 3.55 -2.27 12.68
N ILE A 73 2.70 -1.25 12.72
CA ILE A 73 1.60 -1.03 11.78
C ILE A 73 1.85 0.32 11.10
N GLN A 74 1.71 0.37 9.79
CA GLN A 74 1.81 1.58 9.00
C GLN A 74 0.54 1.82 8.19
N GLU A 75 0.07 3.05 8.22
CA GLU A 75 -0.99 3.52 7.32
C GLU A 75 -0.45 3.69 5.91
N VAL A 76 -1.23 3.31 4.90
CA VAL A 76 -0.91 3.55 3.49
C VAL A 76 -2.15 4.09 2.81
N PHE A 77 -2.04 5.22 2.13
CA PHE A 77 -3.13 5.79 1.35
C PHE A 77 -2.84 5.54 -0.13
N ILE A 78 -3.80 4.95 -0.83
CA ILE A 78 -3.70 4.70 -2.27
C ILE A 78 -4.74 5.55 -2.97
N VAL A 79 -4.27 6.43 -3.85
CA VAL A 79 -5.11 7.29 -4.69
C VAL A 79 -5.46 6.51 -5.96
N THR A 80 -6.75 6.43 -6.28
CA THR A 80 -7.26 5.68 -7.43
C THR A 80 -8.54 6.30 -7.96
N ASN A 81 -8.75 6.17 -9.27
CA ASN A 81 -10.04 6.46 -9.90
C ASN A 81 -10.97 5.24 -9.96
N ASN A 82 -10.48 4.04 -9.65
CA ASN A 82 -11.25 2.81 -9.75
C ASN A 82 -11.01 1.92 -8.52
N LYS A 83 -11.67 2.28 -7.42
CA LYS A 83 -11.55 1.59 -6.13
C LYS A 83 -11.93 0.12 -6.22
N LYS A 84 -13.04 -0.19 -6.90
CA LYS A 84 -13.56 -1.56 -7.03
C LYS A 84 -12.57 -2.50 -7.73
N ALA A 85 -12.02 -2.08 -8.87
CA ALA A 85 -11.03 -2.90 -9.60
C ALA A 85 -9.76 -3.09 -8.77
N LEU A 86 -9.29 -2.03 -8.12
CA LEU A 86 -8.08 -2.07 -7.32
C LEU A 86 -8.21 -2.96 -6.08
N ILE A 87 -9.33 -2.89 -5.35
CA ILE A 87 -9.60 -3.78 -4.20
C ILE A 87 -9.63 -5.23 -4.64
N ALA A 88 -10.37 -5.56 -5.71
CA ALA A 88 -10.45 -6.94 -6.22
C ALA A 88 -9.07 -7.48 -6.62
N ARG A 89 -8.19 -6.62 -7.15
CA ARG A 89 -6.82 -6.99 -7.53
C ARG A 89 -5.92 -7.17 -6.31
N LEU A 90 -6.03 -6.30 -5.31
CA LEU A 90 -5.30 -6.41 -4.04
C LEU A 90 -5.69 -7.68 -3.28
N GLU A 91 -6.98 -7.99 -3.19
CA GLU A 91 -7.47 -9.21 -2.53
C GLU A 91 -6.90 -10.48 -3.18
N LYS A 92 -6.87 -10.53 -4.51
CA LYS A 92 -6.24 -11.64 -5.26
C LYS A 92 -4.75 -11.73 -4.96
N LEU A 93 -4.03 -10.61 -4.93
CA LEU A 93 -2.60 -10.59 -4.64
C LEU A 93 -2.31 -11.07 -3.21
N CYS A 94 -3.05 -10.58 -2.21
CA CYS A 94 -2.83 -10.92 -0.81
C CYS A 94 -3.12 -12.40 -0.53
N LYS A 95 -4.20 -12.95 -1.09
CA LYS A 95 -4.51 -14.39 -1.00
C LYS A 95 -3.40 -15.27 -1.58
N ASN A 96 -2.79 -14.85 -2.69
CA ASN A 96 -1.80 -15.65 -3.38
C ASN A 96 -0.38 -15.59 -2.77
N ASN A 97 -0.09 -14.58 -1.94
CA ASN A 97 1.27 -14.31 -1.47
C ASN A 97 1.42 -14.37 0.06
N ASN A 98 0.46 -14.97 0.77
CA ASN A 98 0.45 -15.05 2.24
C ASN A 98 0.59 -13.67 2.93
N TYR A 99 0.12 -12.59 2.29
CA TYR A 99 -0.02 -11.29 2.93
C TYR A 99 -1.34 -11.26 3.73
N SER A 100 -1.48 -12.17 4.70
CA SER A 100 -2.73 -12.45 5.44
C SER A 100 -2.61 -12.16 6.93
#